data_AF-A0AA43LX35-F1
#
_entry.id   AF-A0AA43LX35-F1
#
_cell.length_a   1.000
_cell.length_b   1.000
_cell.length_c   1.000
_cell.angle_alpha   90.00
_cell.angle_beta   90.00
_cell.angle_gamma   90.00
#
_symmetry.space_group_name_H-M   'P 1'
#
loop_
_entity.id
_entity.type
_entity.pdbx_description
1 polymer ?
#
loop_
_entity_poly.entity_id
_entity_poly.type
_entity_poly.pdbx_seq_one_letter_code
_entity_poly.pdbx_strand_id
1 'polypeptide(L)'
;MNIKVHTMQKLLSLSVILVLLIGISLYSGYSSGQAEISYRTDIKPISERFPNLTGIDKVYWRGSTIGGDFGPTNYWMRGYVFLSQAAAAALKQDYAWENELIIPKLQYDFKGKLQHWSSSDDFDAYIKSSSYTGHFYFDQKQNVLYFDVER
;
A
#
# COMPACT_ATOMS: atom_id res chain seq x y z
N MET A 1 -44.57 28.53 41.20
CA MET A 1 -44.07 28.94 39.87
C MET A 1 -42.91 28.02 39.45
N ASN A 2 -43.17 26.71 39.23
CA ASN A 2 -42.11 25.72 38.95
C ASN A 2 -42.43 24.78 37.78
N ILE A 3 -43.59 24.94 37.13
CA ILE A 3 -44.01 24.07 36.02
C ILE A 3 -43.34 24.52 34.72
N LYS A 4 -43.23 25.83 34.47
CA LYS A 4 -42.63 26.37 33.23
C LYS A 4 -41.14 26.02 33.08
N VAL A 5 -40.37 26.02 34.16
CA VAL A 5 -38.91 25.75 34.12
C VAL A 5 -38.64 24.29 33.75
N HIS A 6 -39.36 23.33 34.36
CA HIS A 6 -39.22 21.92 34.01
C HIS A 6 -39.69 21.58 32.59
N THR A 7 -40.75 22.22 32.09
CA THR A 7 -41.21 21.99 30.71
C THR A 7 -40.24 22.58 29.68
N MET A 8 -39.66 23.75 29.96
CA MET A 8 -38.72 24.43 29.07
C MET A 8 -37.37 23.70 29.00
N GLN A 9 -36.91 23.13 30.12
CA GLN A 9 -35.67 22.33 30.18
C GLN A 9 -35.81 20.98 29.45
N LYS A 10 -37.01 20.36 29.47
CA LYS A 10 -37.33 19.13 28.70
C LYS A 10 -37.44 19.39 27.19
N LEU A 11 -37.92 20.57 26.77
CA LEU A 11 -38.01 20.95 25.35
C LEU A 11 -36.64 21.26 24.75
N LEU A 12 -35.74 21.88 25.52
CA LEU A 12 -34.35 22.16 25.13
C LEU A 12 -33.51 20.87 24.99
N SER A 13 -33.69 19.87 25.86
CA SER A 13 -32.97 18.60 25.74
C SER A 13 -33.46 17.75 24.56
N LEU A 14 -34.76 17.76 24.26
CA LEU A 14 -35.31 17.02 23.12
C LEU A 14 -34.86 17.57 21.76
N SER A 15 -34.71 18.89 21.65
CA SER A 15 -34.25 19.56 20.43
C SER A 15 -32.76 19.34 20.16
N VAL A 16 -31.91 19.28 21.19
CA VAL A 16 -30.49 18.93 21.05
C VAL A 16 -30.29 17.48 20.59
N ILE A 17 -31.09 16.54 21.12
CA ILE A 17 -31.01 15.12 20.72
C ILE A 17 -31.46 14.92 19.27
N LEU A 18 -32.48 15.65 18.80
CA LEU A 18 -32.95 15.56 17.41
C LEU A 18 -31.92 16.10 16.40
N VAL A 19 -31.21 17.18 16.73
CA VAL A 19 -30.14 17.72 15.87
C VAL A 19 -28.94 16.78 15.82
N LEU A 20 -28.60 16.12 16.94
CA LEU A 20 -27.54 15.09 16.98
C LEU A 20 -27.89 13.87 16.12
N LEU A 21 -29.16 13.42 16.12
CA LEU A 21 -29.60 12.27 15.32
C LEU A 21 -29.60 12.58 13.80
N ILE A 22 -29.97 13.80 13.41
CA ILE A 22 -29.91 14.25 12.00
C ILE A 22 -28.45 14.45 11.55
N GLY A 23 -27.57 14.93 12.44
CA GLY A 23 -26.14 15.05 12.16
C GLY A 23 -25.47 13.69 11.91
N ILE A 24 -25.86 12.64 12.64
CA ILE A 24 -25.33 11.28 12.48
C ILE A 24 -25.82 10.63 11.17
N SER A 25 -27.09 10.83 10.79
CA SER A 25 -27.65 10.25 9.55
C SER A 25 -27.14 10.94 8.28
N LEU A 26 -26.73 12.21 8.34
CA LEU A 26 -26.05 12.89 7.23
C LEU A 26 -24.54 12.57 7.16
N TYR A 27 -23.90 12.19 8.26
CA TYR A 27 -22.49 11.76 8.25
C TYR A 27 -22.29 10.34 7.72
N SER A 28 -23.29 9.47 7.90
CA SER A 28 -23.24 8.08 7.41
C SER A 28 -23.55 7.95 5.91
N GLY A 29 -23.92 9.05 5.24
CA GLY A 29 -24.18 9.11 3.79
C GLY A 29 -22.99 9.55 2.93
N TYR A 30 -21.86 9.99 3.51
CA TYR A 30 -20.64 10.25 2.75
C TYR A 30 -19.83 8.95 2.61
N SER A 31 -20.40 7.99 1.88
CA SER A 31 -19.58 7.00 1.19
C SER A 31 -18.90 7.75 0.05
N SER A 32 -17.80 8.44 0.35
CA SER A 32 -16.85 8.84 -0.68
C SER A 32 -16.50 7.56 -1.41
N GLY A 33 -16.90 7.44 -2.68
CA GLY A 33 -16.57 6.28 -3.48
C GLY A 33 -15.08 6.01 -3.34
N GLN A 34 -14.73 5.03 -2.51
CA GLN A 34 -13.36 4.55 -2.43
C GLN A 34 -13.15 3.95 -3.80
N ALA A 35 -12.36 4.64 -4.63
CA ALA A 35 -11.78 4.00 -5.79
C ALA A 35 -11.12 2.74 -5.25
N GLU A 36 -11.73 1.59 -5.51
CA GLU A 36 -11.23 0.29 -5.08
C GLU A 36 -9.78 0.25 -5.55
N ILE A 37 -8.82 0.15 -4.62
CA ILE A 37 -7.42 0.04 -5.00
C ILE A 37 -7.29 -1.33 -5.66
N SER A 38 -7.46 -1.37 -6.97
CA SER A 38 -7.38 -2.60 -7.74
C SER A 38 -5.91 -2.93 -7.96
N TYR A 39 -5.44 -3.90 -7.19
CA TYR A 39 -4.15 -4.54 -7.42
C TYR A 39 -4.31 -5.60 -8.50
N ARG A 40 -3.27 -5.75 -9.31
CA ARG A 40 -3.03 -6.98 -10.06
C ARG A 40 -2.39 -8.02 -9.15
N THR A 41 -2.74 -9.28 -9.35
CA THR A 41 -2.24 -10.42 -8.57
C THR A 41 -1.55 -11.47 -9.42
N ASP A 42 -1.48 -11.26 -10.74
CA ASP A 42 -0.81 -12.17 -11.66
C ASP A 42 0.72 -12.08 -11.52
N ILE A 43 1.35 -13.24 -11.29
CA ILE A 43 2.80 -13.38 -11.06
C ILE A 43 3.60 -13.23 -12.36
N LYS A 44 3.05 -13.72 -13.49
CA LYS A 44 3.78 -13.84 -14.77
C LYS A 44 4.46 -12.54 -15.21
N PRO A 45 3.82 -11.35 -15.18
CA PRO A 45 4.48 -10.10 -15.55
C PRO A 45 5.62 -9.68 -14.64
N ILE A 46 5.58 -10.06 -13.36
CA ILE A 46 6.65 -9.79 -12.40
C ILE A 46 7.83 -10.73 -12.69
N SER A 47 7.58 -12.03 -12.82
CA SER A 47 8.64 -13.01 -13.11
C SER A 47 9.31 -12.79 -14.48
N GLU A 48 8.57 -12.30 -15.48
CA GLU A 48 9.14 -11.99 -16.79
C GLU A 48 10.03 -10.75 -16.77
N ARG A 49 9.73 -9.76 -15.92
CA ARG A 49 10.52 -8.52 -15.79
C ARG A 49 11.72 -8.70 -14.87
N PHE A 50 11.58 -9.52 -13.83
CA PHE A 50 12.60 -9.80 -12.85
C PHE A 50 12.84 -11.32 -12.79
N PRO A 51 13.46 -11.91 -13.82
CA PRO A 51 13.62 -13.37 -13.92
C PRO A 51 14.44 -13.98 -12.79
N ASN A 52 15.30 -13.18 -12.16
CA ASN A 52 16.10 -13.60 -11.01
C ASN A 52 15.29 -13.61 -9.69
N LEU A 53 14.06 -13.11 -9.69
CA LEU A 53 13.16 -13.12 -8.54
C LEU A 53 12.39 -14.44 -8.48
N THR A 54 12.92 -15.39 -7.72
CA THR A 54 12.36 -16.74 -7.60
C THR A 54 11.58 -16.93 -6.29
N GLY A 55 10.81 -18.02 -6.21
CA GLY A 55 10.06 -18.40 -5.00
C GLY A 55 8.97 -17.41 -4.60
N ILE A 56 8.27 -16.85 -5.59
CA ILE A 56 7.13 -15.95 -5.40
C ILE A 56 5.88 -16.78 -5.02
N ASP A 57 5.35 -16.56 -3.83
CA ASP A 57 4.08 -17.16 -3.39
C ASP A 57 2.88 -16.32 -3.84
N LYS A 58 3.01 -14.99 -3.78
CA LYS A 58 1.93 -14.05 -4.10
C LYS A 58 2.47 -12.68 -4.49
N VAL A 59 1.74 -11.98 -5.35
CA VAL A 59 2.03 -10.58 -5.69
C VAL A 59 0.80 -9.69 -5.57
N TYR A 60 1.05 -8.41 -5.31
CA TYR A 60 0.09 -7.33 -5.44
C TYR A 60 0.78 -6.14 -6.08
N TRP A 61 0.40 -5.78 -7.30
CA TRP A 61 1.13 -4.76 -8.02
C TRP A 61 0.24 -3.89 -8.89
N ARG A 62 0.74 -2.71 -9.23
CA ARG A 62 0.16 -1.79 -10.21
C ARG A 62 1.27 -1.24 -11.09
N GLY A 63 0.92 -0.91 -12.31
CA GLY A 63 1.80 -0.18 -13.20
C GLY A 63 0.98 0.65 -14.16
N SER A 64 1.56 1.74 -14.63
CA SER A 64 0.94 2.62 -15.61
C SER A 64 2.03 3.36 -16.36
N THR A 65 1.68 3.86 -17.53
CA THR A 65 2.50 4.81 -18.27
C THR A 65 2.27 6.23 -17.72
N ILE A 66 3.33 7.02 -17.69
CA ILE A 66 3.33 8.47 -17.51
C ILE A 66 3.88 9.08 -18.81
N GLY A 67 3.18 10.08 -19.34
CA GLY A 67 3.48 10.69 -20.65
C GLY A 67 2.59 10.15 -21.78
N GLY A 68 2.40 10.95 -22.83
CA GLY A 68 1.50 10.65 -23.95
C GLY A 68 1.61 11.62 -25.13
N ASP A 69 1.20 11.11 -26.30
CA ASP A 69 1.12 11.62 -27.69
C ASP A 69 2.33 12.32 -28.32
N PHE A 70 3.04 13.21 -27.62
CA PHE A 70 4.27 13.84 -28.14
C PHE A 70 5.30 14.03 -27.02
N GLY A 71 6.01 12.95 -26.65
CA GLY A 71 7.09 12.95 -25.66
C GLY A 71 7.46 11.54 -25.20
N PRO A 72 8.60 11.36 -24.50
CA PRO A 72 8.99 10.05 -23.99
C PRO A 72 7.93 9.50 -23.03
N THR A 73 7.53 8.25 -23.25
CA THR A 73 6.65 7.50 -22.34
C THR A 73 7.53 6.78 -21.31
N ASN A 74 7.28 7.01 -20.03
CA ASN A 74 7.91 6.27 -18.94
C ASN A 74 6.86 5.32 -18.34
N TYR A 75 7.22 4.09 -18.04
CA TYR A 75 6.36 3.10 -17.40
C TYR A 75 6.83 2.85 -15.97
N TRP A 76 5.97 3.17 -14.99
CA TRP A 76 6.23 2.82 -13.60
C TRP A 76 5.55 1.51 -13.22
N MET A 77 6.16 0.79 -12.30
CA MET A 77 5.59 -0.41 -11.69
C MET A 77 5.94 -0.43 -10.20
N ARG A 78 4.93 -0.67 -9.37
CA ARG A 78 5.06 -0.76 -7.92
C ARG A 78 4.32 -1.96 -7.40
N GLY A 79 4.84 -2.61 -6.37
CA GLY A 79 4.18 -3.80 -5.86
C GLY A 79 4.83 -4.42 -4.66
N TYR A 80 4.10 -5.39 -4.13
CA TYR A 80 4.53 -6.28 -3.06
C TYR A 80 4.67 -7.68 -3.60
N VAL A 81 5.77 -8.34 -3.26
CA VAL A 81 6.07 -9.73 -3.59
C VAL A 81 6.26 -10.48 -2.29
N PHE A 82 5.35 -11.41 -2.01
CA PHE A 82 5.42 -12.31 -0.87
C PHE A 82 6.23 -13.54 -1.29
N LEU A 83 7.31 -13.78 -0.57
CA LEU A 83 8.26 -14.84 -0.87
C LEU A 83 8.01 -16.07 -0.02
N SER A 84 8.24 -17.24 -0.62
CA SER A 84 8.39 -18.49 0.11
C SER A 84 9.49 -18.36 1.17
N GLN A 85 9.36 -19.12 2.26
CA GLN A 85 10.34 -19.11 3.34
C GLN A 85 11.77 -19.42 2.86
N ALA A 86 11.92 -20.34 1.90
CA ALA A 86 13.21 -20.72 1.34
C ALA A 86 13.86 -19.59 0.54
N ALA A 87 13.10 -18.93 -0.36
CA ALA A 87 13.61 -17.81 -1.13
C ALA A 87 13.96 -16.62 -0.23
N ALA A 88 13.10 -16.31 0.74
CA ALA A 88 13.37 -15.26 1.71
C ALA A 88 14.62 -15.54 2.56
N ALA A 89 14.87 -16.80 2.93
CA ALA A 89 16.07 -17.17 3.68
C ALA A 89 17.35 -16.98 2.83
N ALA A 90 17.31 -17.37 1.55
CA ALA A 90 18.42 -17.13 0.62
C ALA A 90 18.73 -15.64 0.49
N LEU A 91 17.71 -14.79 0.27
CA LEU A 91 17.93 -13.34 0.17
C LEU A 91 18.56 -12.73 1.43
N LYS A 92 18.19 -13.19 2.63
CA LYS A 92 18.79 -12.72 3.89
C LYS A 92 20.26 -13.11 4.04
N GLN A 93 20.65 -14.24 3.45
CA GLN A 93 21.99 -14.78 3.54
C GLN A 93 22.92 -14.19 2.46
N ASP A 94 22.39 -14.00 1.25
CA ASP A 94 23.18 -13.70 0.05
C ASP A 94 23.51 -12.21 -0.10
N TYR A 95 22.78 -11.34 0.60
CA TYR A 95 22.90 -9.89 0.46
C TYR A 95 23.07 -9.18 1.81
N ALA A 96 23.86 -8.11 1.79
CA ALA A 96 23.92 -7.17 2.91
C ALA A 96 22.74 -6.21 2.83
N TRP A 97 21.96 -6.15 3.91
CA TRP A 97 20.74 -5.34 4.00
C TRP A 97 20.92 -4.18 4.96
N GLU A 98 20.57 -2.98 4.51
CA GLU A 98 20.62 -1.76 5.31
C GLU A 98 19.21 -1.26 5.62
N ASN A 99 18.96 -0.85 6.87
CA ASN A 99 17.63 -0.41 7.27
C ASN A 99 17.24 0.90 6.57
N GLU A 100 16.01 0.96 6.08
CA GLU A 100 15.50 2.09 5.32
C GLU A 100 14.19 2.62 5.89
N LEU A 101 14.07 3.95 5.91
CA LEU A 101 12.85 4.64 6.33
C LEU A 101 12.07 5.09 5.10
N ILE A 102 11.31 4.16 4.53
CA ILE A 102 10.44 4.43 3.39
C ILE A 102 8.95 4.29 3.73
N ILE A 103 8.13 5.06 3.02
CA ILE A 103 6.69 4.89 2.97
C ILE A 103 6.34 4.41 1.56
N PRO A 104 5.98 3.13 1.37
CA PRO A 104 5.54 2.62 0.08
C PRO A 104 4.43 3.47 -0.54
N LYS A 105 4.59 3.84 -1.81
CA LYS A 105 3.60 4.66 -2.54
C LYS A 105 2.36 3.84 -2.91
N LEU A 106 2.52 2.53 -3.10
CA LEU A 106 1.40 1.61 -3.22
C LEU A 106 0.93 1.27 -1.80
N GLN A 107 -0.28 1.63 -1.43
CA GLN A 107 -0.84 1.22 -0.14
C GLN A 107 -1.12 -0.29 -0.17
N TYR A 108 -1.00 -0.98 0.96
CA TYR A 108 -1.48 -2.35 1.15
C TYR A 108 -1.77 -2.56 2.64
N ASP A 109 -2.90 -3.20 2.95
CA ASP A 109 -3.25 -3.50 4.34
C ASP A 109 -2.51 -4.75 4.83
N PHE A 110 -1.45 -4.53 5.61
CA PHE A 110 -0.69 -5.57 6.29
C PHE A 110 -1.38 -6.09 7.57
N LYS A 111 -2.68 -5.83 7.74
CA LYS A 111 -3.51 -6.26 8.87
C LYS A 111 -2.91 -5.81 10.21
N GLY A 112 -2.47 -4.55 10.25
CA GLY A 112 -1.88 -3.93 11.44
C GLY A 112 -0.45 -4.37 11.78
N LYS A 113 0.21 -5.19 10.96
CA LYS A 113 1.63 -5.48 11.16
C LYS A 113 2.47 -4.30 10.70
N LEU A 114 3.50 -3.94 11.47
CA LEU A 114 4.47 -2.91 11.10
C LEU A 114 5.54 -3.48 10.17
N GLN A 115 5.87 -2.74 9.12
CA GLN A 115 6.90 -3.12 8.15
C GLN A 115 8.26 -2.58 8.56
N HIS A 116 9.30 -3.37 8.33
CA HIS A 116 10.68 -2.98 8.55
C HIS A 116 11.46 -3.12 7.25
N TRP A 117 11.52 -2.03 6.48
CA TRP A 117 12.14 -2.03 5.18
C TRP A 117 13.65 -1.98 5.29
N SER A 118 14.31 -2.71 4.40
CA SER A 118 15.75 -2.66 4.20
C SER A 118 16.09 -2.69 2.71
N SER A 119 17.14 -2.01 2.28
CA SER A 119 17.63 -2.00 0.90
C SER A 119 18.95 -2.77 0.79
N SER A 120 19.30 -3.14 -0.43
CA SER A 120 20.61 -3.70 -0.76
C SER A 120 20.96 -3.36 -2.20
N ASP A 121 22.02 -2.59 -2.42
CA ASP A 121 22.45 -2.18 -3.76
C ASP A 121 22.86 -3.38 -4.62
N ASP A 122 23.51 -4.37 -4.03
CA ASP A 122 23.90 -5.61 -4.70
C ASP A 122 22.67 -6.42 -5.16
N PHE A 123 21.64 -6.49 -4.30
CA PHE A 123 20.37 -7.13 -4.67
C PHE A 123 19.68 -6.37 -5.81
N ASP A 124 19.63 -5.05 -5.71
CA ASP A 124 19.05 -4.17 -6.72
C ASP A 124 19.75 -4.36 -8.08
N ALA A 125 21.07 -4.38 -8.10
CA ALA A 125 21.86 -4.60 -9.32
C ALA A 125 21.66 -6.00 -9.91
N TYR A 126 21.46 -7.02 -9.07
CA TYR A 126 21.21 -8.39 -9.49
C TYR A 126 19.79 -8.61 -10.03
N ILE A 127 18.79 -7.96 -9.43
CA ILE A 127 17.38 -8.20 -9.72
C ILE A 127 16.86 -7.36 -10.89
N LYS A 128 17.39 -6.13 -11.06
CA LYS A 128 16.98 -5.18 -12.10
C LYS A 128 17.84 -5.37 -13.35
N SER A 129 17.20 -5.44 -14.52
CA SER A 129 17.90 -5.17 -15.77
C SER A 129 18.29 -3.69 -15.85
N SER A 130 19.32 -3.35 -16.63
CA SER A 130 19.77 -1.97 -16.83
C SER A 130 18.70 -1.00 -17.40
N SER A 131 17.59 -1.51 -17.95
CA SER A 131 16.48 -0.68 -18.42
C SER A 131 15.52 -0.23 -17.32
N TYR A 132 15.69 -0.66 -16.07
CA TYR A 132 14.86 -0.23 -14.94
C TYR A 132 15.68 0.64 -13.98
N THR A 133 15.08 1.74 -13.54
CA THR A 133 15.54 2.53 -12.39
C THR A 133 14.60 2.32 -11.20
N GLY A 134 14.95 2.83 -10.02
CA GLY A 134 14.19 2.63 -8.78
C GLY A 134 14.78 1.52 -7.90
N HIS A 135 14.02 1.03 -6.92
CA HIS A 135 14.55 0.21 -5.83
C HIS A 135 13.64 -0.93 -5.39
N PHE A 136 14.25 -1.96 -4.81
CA PHE A 136 13.60 -3.00 -4.03
C PHE A 136 13.93 -2.85 -2.55
N TYR A 137 12.92 -3.11 -1.71
CA TYR A 137 13.01 -3.01 -0.27
C TYR A 137 12.46 -4.28 0.35
N PHE A 138 13.17 -4.86 1.30
CA PHE A 138 12.81 -6.13 1.91
C PHE A 138 12.40 -5.97 3.36
N ASP A 139 11.18 -6.40 3.67
CA ASP A 139 10.79 -6.71 5.04
C ASP A 139 11.17 -8.15 5.35
N GLN A 140 12.32 -8.30 5.99
CA GLN A 140 12.88 -9.60 6.38
C GLN A 140 12.03 -10.34 7.44
N LYS A 141 11.21 -9.64 8.22
CA LYS A 141 10.36 -10.30 9.23
C LYS A 141 9.10 -10.88 8.60
N GLN A 142 8.58 -10.20 7.57
CA GLN A 142 7.35 -10.59 6.90
C GLN A 142 7.59 -11.38 5.61
N ASN A 143 8.85 -11.50 5.17
CA ASN A 143 9.26 -12.12 3.90
C ASN A 143 8.59 -11.44 2.68
N VAL A 144 8.53 -10.10 2.70
CA VAL A 144 7.87 -9.30 1.65
C VAL A 144 8.87 -8.34 1.03
N LEU A 145 9.02 -8.38 -0.29
CA LEU A 145 9.65 -7.31 -1.04
C LEU A 145 8.61 -6.27 -1.44
N TYR A 146 8.92 -5.00 -1.26
CA TYR A 146 8.29 -3.88 -1.94
C TYR A 146 9.20 -3.41 -3.06
N PHE A 147 8.66 -3.14 -4.25
CA PHE A 147 9.42 -2.55 -5.35
C PHE A 147 8.74 -1.28 -5.83
N ASP A 148 9.56 -0.30 -6.24
CA ASP A 148 9.15 0.91 -6.93
C ASP A 148 10.15 1.17 -8.05
N VAL A 149 9.75 0.86 -9.29
CA VAL A 149 10.63 0.93 -10.46
C VAL A 149 9.99 1.67 -11.62
N GLU A 150 10.85 2.22 -12.48
CA GLU A 150 10.47 2.96 -13.68
C GLU A 150 11.33 2.55 -14.89
N ARG A 151 10.79 2.65 -16.09
CA ARG A 151 11.45 2.32 -17.36
C ARG A 151 11.06 3.29 -18.47
#